data_AF-D8SMH6-F1
#
_entry.id   AF-D8SMH6-F1
#
_cell.length_a   1.000
_cell.length_b   1.000
_cell.length_c   1.000
_cell.angle_alpha   90.00
_cell.angle_beta   90.00
_cell.angle_gamma   90.00
#
_symmetry.space_group_name_H-M   'P 1'
#
loop_
_entity.id
_entity.type
_entity.pdbx_description
1 polymer ?
#
loop_
_entity_poly.entity_id
_entity_poly.type
_entity_poly.pdbx_seq_one_letter_code
_entity_poly.pdbx_strand_id
1 'polypeptide(L)'
;MAASLVSCFLVCLLSAYAAMGLLVQYGSTTVGNGNFIPLSSTNSPPTVDIEGFRGNGSVRLFSVVMADQKALPSPNAVYPYINYWIANIPAGSSGTVNGSILEPYVAPSNTSNNIHYPNPFSAKNHTYDFVLVPQRNPLVKPMDSRIVLSLADIIRQYHCGSPLQTVSFTTSLH
;
A
#
# COMPACT_ATOMS: atom_id res chain seq x y z
N MET A 1 48.00 7.81 -36.43
CA MET A 1 47.76 6.43 -35.94
C MET A 1 46.93 6.55 -34.68
N ALA A 2 45.69 6.09 -34.74
CA ALA A 2 44.70 6.16 -33.67
C ALA A 2 44.52 4.76 -33.07
N ALA A 3 44.67 4.66 -31.75
CA ALA A 3 44.22 3.58 -30.84
C ALA A 3 44.62 4.08 -29.44
N SER A 4 43.82 4.11 -28.38
CA SER A 4 42.70 3.26 -28.00
C SER A 4 41.75 4.08 -27.12
N LEU A 5 40.54 4.31 -27.63
CA LEU A 5 39.41 4.94 -26.93
C LEU A 5 38.44 3.82 -26.51
N VAL A 6 38.90 2.83 -25.75
CA VAL A 6 38.03 1.73 -25.31
C VAL A 6 38.47 1.23 -23.94
N SER A 7 38.21 2.00 -22.88
CA SER A 7 38.19 1.44 -21.52
C SER A 7 37.51 2.32 -20.48
N CYS A 8 36.38 2.96 -20.82
CA CYS A 8 35.51 3.60 -19.81
C CYS A 8 34.02 3.34 -20.05
N PHE A 9 33.66 2.46 -21.00
CA PHE A 9 32.28 2.08 -21.28
C PHE A 9 31.82 0.80 -20.56
N LEU A 10 32.65 0.23 -19.66
CA LEU A 10 32.42 -1.12 -19.11
C LEU A 10 32.06 -1.20 -17.61
N VAL A 11 31.70 -0.11 -16.94
CA VAL A 11 31.26 -0.16 -15.52
C VAL A 11 29.93 0.57 -15.25
N CYS A 12 29.20 0.99 -16.28
CA CYS A 12 27.80 1.45 -16.14
C CYS A 12 26.78 0.37 -16.54
N LEU A 13 27.22 -0.87 -16.76
CA LEU A 13 26.33 -2.02 -16.87
C LEU A 13 25.71 -2.29 -15.50
N LEU A 14 24.48 -1.81 -15.34
CA LEU A 14 23.42 -2.56 -14.68
C LEU A 14 23.69 -2.90 -13.21
N SER A 15 23.94 -1.88 -12.39
CA SER A 15 23.25 -1.86 -11.09
C SER A 15 21.84 -1.32 -11.31
N ALA A 16 21.05 -2.01 -12.15
CA ALA A 16 19.61 -1.99 -11.99
C ALA A 16 19.39 -2.66 -10.63
N TYR A 17 19.41 -1.85 -9.57
CA TYR A 17 18.89 -2.24 -8.29
C TYR A 17 17.42 -2.56 -8.59
N ALA A 18 17.11 -3.83 -8.84
CA ALA A 18 15.73 -4.27 -8.93
C ALA A 18 15.15 -3.90 -7.57
N ALA A 19 14.37 -2.82 -7.54
CA ALA A 19 13.81 -2.30 -6.31
C ALA A 19 12.82 -3.37 -5.84
N MET A 20 13.27 -4.26 -4.96
CA MET A 20 12.37 -5.23 -4.37
C MET A 20 11.41 -4.44 -3.49
N GLY A 21 10.13 -4.43 -3.81
CA GLY A 21 9.21 -3.70 -2.98
C GLY A 21 7.87 -3.32 -3.56
N LEU A 22 7.15 -2.55 -2.74
CA LEU A 22 5.86 -1.98 -2.99
C LEU A 22 6.03 -0.57 -3.57
N LEU A 23 5.50 -0.36 -4.77
CA LEU A 23 5.38 0.95 -5.40
C LEU A 23 3.90 1.34 -5.45
N VAL A 24 3.57 2.51 -4.93
CA VAL A 24 2.20 3.05 -4.97
C VAL A 24 2.23 4.46 -5.55
N GLN A 25 1.34 4.74 -6.48
CA GLN A 25 1.31 6.00 -7.21
C GLN A 25 -0.11 6.57 -7.34
N TYR A 26 -0.25 7.86 -7.03
CA TYR A 26 -1.42 8.65 -7.36
C TYR A 26 -1.07 9.57 -8.53
N GLY A 27 -1.52 9.22 -9.73
CA GLY A 27 -1.09 9.90 -10.96
C GLY A 27 0.43 9.79 -11.14
N SER A 28 1.11 10.94 -11.21
CA SER A 28 2.59 11.01 -11.32
C SER A 28 3.31 11.02 -9.97
N THR A 29 2.58 11.02 -8.85
CA THR A 29 3.17 11.13 -7.50
C THR A 29 3.35 9.75 -6.88
N THR A 30 4.61 9.36 -6.65
CA THR A 30 4.93 8.15 -5.89
C THR A 30 4.75 8.38 -4.39
N VAL A 31 4.05 7.47 -3.73
CA VAL A 31 3.90 7.44 -2.27
C VAL A 31 5.23 7.06 -1.63
N GLY A 32 5.62 7.79 -0.60
CA GLY A 32 6.84 7.55 0.15
C GLY A 32 6.74 8.18 1.54
N ASN A 33 7.44 7.58 2.51
CA ASN A 33 7.32 8.00 3.91
C ASN A 33 7.64 9.49 4.08
N GLY A 34 6.71 10.23 4.68
CA GLY A 34 6.80 11.68 4.86
C GLY A 34 6.18 12.50 3.73
N ASN A 35 5.72 11.88 2.65
CA ASN A 35 5.04 12.61 1.57
C ASN A 35 3.67 13.12 2.04
N PHE A 36 3.36 14.36 1.65
CA PHE A 36 2.00 14.88 1.69
C PHE A 36 1.37 14.74 0.30
N ILE A 37 0.20 14.12 0.21
CA ILE A 37 -0.57 14.02 -1.04
C ILE A 37 -1.87 14.81 -0.88
N PRO A 38 -2.15 15.79 -1.77
CA PRO A 38 -3.40 16.55 -1.71
C PRO A 38 -4.61 15.63 -1.76
N LEU A 39 -5.64 15.93 -0.95
CA LEU A 39 -6.83 15.11 -0.84
C LEU A 39 -7.50 14.85 -2.20
N SER A 40 -7.55 15.87 -3.05
CA SER A 40 -8.11 15.79 -4.40
C SER A 40 -7.40 14.77 -5.30
N SER A 41 -6.10 14.54 -5.09
CA SER A 41 -5.32 13.54 -5.83
C SER A 41 -5.66 12.10 -5.45
N THR A 42 -6.39 11.91 -4.34
CA THR A 42 -6.74 10.58 -3.79
C THR A 42 -8.19 10.16 -4.08
N ASN A 43 -8.92 10.89 -4.91
CA ASN A 43 -10.31 10.58 -5.22
C ASN A 43 -10.50 9.27 -6.01
N SER A 44 -9.46 8.83 -6.73
CA SER A 44 -9.41 7.56 -7.45
C SER A 44 -8.43 6.60 -6.78
N PRO A 45 -8.58 5.28 -6.97
CA PRO A 45 -7.62 4.30 -6.46
C PRO A 45 -6.21 4.56 -7.02
N PRO A 46 -5.15 4.33 -6.24
CA PRO A 46 -3.78 4.44 -6.75
C PRO A 46 -3.42 3.28 -7.66
N THR A 47 -2.41 3.48 -8.49
CA THR A 47 -1.69 2.39 -9.15
C THR A 47 -0.78 1.74 -8.12
N VAL A 48 -0.80 0.41 -8.05
CA VAL A 48 0.05 -0.38 -7.15
C VAL A 48 0.87 -1.35 -7.99
N ASP A 49 2.15 -1.49 -7.70
CA ASP A 49 3.08 -2.47 -8.28
C ASP A 49 3.86 -3.16 -7.15
N ILE A 50 4.19 -4.44 -7.35
CA ILE A 50 5.06 -5.20 -6.47
C ILE A 50 6.22 -5.79 -7.29
N GLU A 51 7.44 -5.37 -6.98
CA GLU A 51 8.63 -5.77 -7.70
C GLU A 51 9.52 -6.69 -6.85
N GLY A 52 10.27 -7.58 -7.50
CA GLY A 52 11.32 -8.36 -6.85
C GLY A 52 10.88 -9.64 -6.09
N PHE A 53 9.57 -9.89 -5.96
CA PHE A 53 9.06 -11.11 -5.31
C PHE A 53 8.94 -12.28 -6.31
N ARG A 54 10.03 -13.02 -6.54
CA ARG A 54 10.04 -14.19 -7.45
C ARG A 54 9.25 -15.38 -6.90
N GLY A 55 8.47 -16.03 -7.77
CA GLY A 55 7.73 -17.25 -7.47
C GLY A 55 8.59 -18.51 -7.57
N ASN A 56 9.15 -18.96 -6.45
CA ASN A 56 9.97 -20.17 -6.40
C ASN A 56 9.12 -21.34 -5.87
N GLY A 57 8.51 -22.12 -6.76
CA GLY A 57 8.02 -23.50 -6.49
C GLY A 57 6.74 -23.68 -5.66
N SER A 58 6.12 -22.60 -5.18
CA SER A 58 4.77 -22.61 -4.58
C SER A 58 4.05 -21.34 -5.04
N VAL A 59 2.74 -21.41 -5.31
CA VAL A 59 1.95 -20.21 -5.65
C VAL A 59 2.00 -19.28 -4.44
N ARG A 60 2.91 -18.30 -4.49
CA ARG A 60 3.03 -17.26 -3.48
C ARG A 60 2.09 -16.13 -3.88
N LEU A 61 1.11 -15.88 -3.02
CA LEU A 61 0.17 -14.78 -3.17
C LEU A 61 0.56 -13.65 -2.23
N PHE A 62 0.19 -12.44 -2.60
CA PHE A 62 0.39 -11.23 -1.80
C PHE A 62 -0.90 -10.42 -1.70
N SER A 63 -1.01 -9.66 -0.62
CA SER A 63 -2.02 -8.62 -0.45
C SER A 63 -1.35 -7.27 -0.24
N VAL A 64 -1.99 -6.21 -0.71
CA VAL A 64 -1.70 -4.83 -0.35
C VAL A 64 -2.91 -4.25 0.35
N VAL A 65 -2.72 -3.81 1.60
CA VAL A 65 -3.77 -3.23 2.44
C VAL A 65 -3.48 -1.75 2.64
N MET A 66 -4.45 -0.89 2.31
CA MET A 66 -4.43 0.54 2.60
C MET A 66 -5.27 0.81 3.85
N ALA A 67 -4.72 1.54 4.81
CA ALA A 67 -5.45 1.92 6.02
C ALA A 67 -5.13 3.33 6.50
N ASP A 68 -6.17 4.07 6.90
CA ASP A 68 -6.05 5.26 7.74
C ASP A 68 -5.78 4.81 9.18
N GLN A 69 -4.57 5.07 9.69
CA GLN A 69 -4.19 4.71 11.05
C GLN A 69 -4.90 5.52 12.13
N LYS A 70 -5.55 6.63 11.76
CA LYS A 70 -6.15 7.60 12.69
C LYS A 70 -7.66 7.76 12.50
N ALA A 71 -8.29 6.78 11.89
CA ALA A 71 -9.65 6.91 11.37
C ALA A 71 -10.71 7.14 12.44
N LEU A 72 -10.68 6.42 13.57
CA LEU A 72 -11.61 6.66 14.68
C LEU A 72 -10.84 6.86 16.00
N PRO A 73 -10.61 8.11 16.41
CA PRO A 73 -10.06 8.39 17.74
C PRO A 73 -11.13 8.16 18.81
N SER A 74 -10.77 7.38 19.83
CA SER A 74 -11.54 7.20 21.07
C SER A 74 -10.67 7.60 22.27
N PRO A 75 -11.24 7.83 23.47
CA PRO A 75 -10.48 8.31 24.63
C PRO A 75 -9.24 7.46 24.99
N ASN A 76 -9.29 6.15 24.72
CA ASN A 76 -8.24 5.19 25.13
C ASN A 76 -7.59 4.44 23.95
N ALA A 77 -8.05 4.65 22.72
CA ALA A 77 -7.61 3.89 21.56
C ALA A 77 -7.86 4.66 20.26
N VAL A 78 -7.08 4.36 19.23
CA VAL A 78 -7.32 4.84 17.87
C VAL A 78 -7.52 3.62 17.00
N TYR A 79 -8.66 3.56 16.31
CA TYR A 79 -9.03 2.43 15.47
C TYR A 79 -8.74 2.75 14.00
N PRO A 80 -7.92 1.93 13.31
CA PRO A 80 -7.70 2.10 11.89
C PRO A 80 -8.94 1.80 11.06
N TYR A 81 -9.02 2.41 9.88
CA TYR A 81 -10.02 2.08 8.86
C TYR A 81 -9.35 1.51 7.62
N ILE A 82 -9.85 0.38 7.12
CA ILE A 82 -9.36 -0.23 5.89
C ILE A 82 -9.99 0.45 4.67
N ASN A 83 -9.18 1.25 3.99
CA ASN A 83 -9.56 1.99 2.80
C ASN A 83 -9.59 1.13 1.55
N TYR A 84 -8.65 0.20 1.43
CA TYR A 84 -8.51 -0.61 0.23
C TYR A 84 -7.78 -1.92 0.53
N TRP A 85 -8.21 -3.02 -0.07
CA TRP A 85 -7.51 -4.30 0.06
C TRP A 85 -7.49 -5.01 -1.29
N ILE A 86 -6.31 -5.05 -1.91
CA ILE A 86 -6.04 -5.86 -3.08
C ILE A 86 -5.44 -7.18 -2.59
N ALA A 87 -6.09 -8.29 -2.88
CA ALA A 87 -5.68 -9.62 -2.46
C ALA A 87 -5.32 -10.49 -3.67
N ASN A 88 -4.76 -11.66 -3.38
CA ASN A 88 -4.46 -12.72 -4.36
C ASN A 88 -3.54 -12.25 -5.49
N ILE A 89 -2.64 -11.31 -5.20
CA ILE A 89 -1.67 -10.81 -6.16
C ILE A 89 -0.61 -11.91 -6.36
N PRO A 90 -0.44 -12.46 -7.57
CA PRO A 90 0.54 -13.52 -7.81
C PRO A 90 1.97 -12.99 -7.73
N ALA A 91 2.89 -13.78 -7.17
CA ALA A 91 4.32 -13.53 -7.23
C ALA A 91 4.82 -13.41 -8.68
N GLY A 92 5.85 -12.59 -8.90
CA GLY A 92 6.38 -12.34 -10.23
C GLY A 92 5.48 -11.50 -11.13
N SER A 93 4.42 -10.88 -10.59
CA SER A 93 3.72 -9.79 -11.27
C SER A 93 4.71 -8.67 -11.57
N SER A 94 4.61 -8.08 -12.75
CA SER A 94 5.36 -6.89 -13.15
C SER A 94 4.39 -5.85 -13.69
N GLY A 95 4.55 -4.59 -13.30
CA GLY A 95 3.58 -3.55 -13.62
C GLY A 95 2.41 -3.58 -12.65
N THR A 96 1.35 -2.83 -12.99
CA THR A 96 0.17 -2.71 -12.12
C THR A 96 -0.35 -4.07 -11.67
N VAL A 97 -0.50 -4.25 -10.35
CA VAL A 97 -0.88 -5.53 -9.76
C VAL A 97 -2.19 -6.04 -10.34
N ASN A 98 -2.19 -7.33 -10.71
CA ASN A 98 -3.38 -8.05 -11.10
C ASN A 98 -3.83 -8.94 -9.94
N GLY A 99 -4.60 -8.38 -9.01
CA GLY A 99 -5.16 -9.06 -7.85
C GLY A 99 -6.68 -8.89 -7.78
N SER A 100 -7.33 -9.71 -6.96
CA SER A 100 -8.75 -9.56 -6.68
C SER A 100 -8.98 -8.49 -5.61
N ILE A 101 -9.98 -7.64 -5.79
CA ILE A 101 -10.37 -6.64 -4.80
C ILE A 101 -11.15 -7.34 -3.67
N LEU A 102 -10.54 -7.43 -2.49
CA LEU A 102 -11.20 -7.95 -1.30
C LEU A 102 -12.05 -6.87 -0.65
N GLU A 103 -11.49 -5.66 -0.54
CA GLU A 103 -12.20 -4.46 -0.11
C GLU A 103 -12.06 -3.37 -1.16
N PRO A 104 -13.16 -2.88 -1.77
CA PRO A 104 -13.14 -1.76 -2.69
C PRO A 104 -12.50 -0.50 -2.11
N TYR A 105 -11.90 0.30 -2.98
CA TYR A 105 -11.24 1.55 -2.60
C TYR A 105 -12.26 2.55 -2.06
N VAL A 106 -12.01 3.05 -0.85
CA VAL A 106 -12.70 4.19 -0.25
C VAL A 106 -11.70 5.33 -0.17
N ALA A 107 -11.95 6.38 -0.93
CA ALA A 107 -11.11 7.57 -0.93
C ALA A 107 -10.98 8.16 0.48
N PRO A 108 -9.81 8.72 0.84
CA PRO A 108 -9.65 9.49 2.08
C PRO A 108 -10.79 10.51 2.32
N SER A 109 -11.23 11.21 1.27
CA SER A 109 -12.35 12.17 1.32
C SER A 109 -13.71 11.55 1.65
N ASN A 110 -13.89 10.25 1.41
CA ASN A 110 -15.12 9.52 1.76
C ASN A 110 -15.01 8.81 3.11
N THR A 111 -13.79 8.60 3.63
CA THR A 111 -13.58 7.99 4.95
C THR A 111 -14.18 8.87 6.04
N SER A 112 -14.05 10.19 5.91
CA SER A 112 -14.70 11.18 6.77
C SER A 112 -16.21 11.23 6.69
N ASN A 113 -16.80 10.75 5.58
CA ASN A 113 -18.26 10.63 5.49
C ASN A 113 -18.75 9.35 6.19
N ASN A 114 -17.93 8.30 6.21
CA ASN A 114 -18.26 7.02 6.82
C ASN A 114 -17.93 6.97 8.33
N ILE A 115 -17.07 7.86 8.82
CA ILE A 115 -16.65 7.92 10.22
C ILE A 115 -16.88 9.33 10.74
N HIS A 116 -17.64 9.44 11.84
CA HIS A 116 -17.89 10.73 12.47
C HIS A 116 -16.65 11.18 13.27
N TYR A 117 -15.93 12.18 12.76
CA TYR A 117 -14.87 12.84 13.51
C TYR A 117 -15.47 13.83 14.51
N PRO A 118 -15.26 13.66 15.82
CA PRO A 118 -15.90 14.50 16.84
C PRO A 118 -15.39 15.94 16.87
N ASN A 119 -14.24 16.23 16.24
CA ASN A 119 -13.72 17.60 16.11
C ASN A 119 -12.93 17.77 14.78
N PRO A 120 -12.87 18.99 14.22
CA PRO A 120 -12.18 19.27 12.95
C PRO A 120 -10.65 19.21 13.04
N PHE A 121 -10.05 19.19 14.23
CA PHE A 121 -8.60 18.96 14.39
C PHE A 121 -8.25 17.49 14.21
N SER A 122 -9.16 16.58 14.57
CA SER A 122 -9.04 15.13 14.38
C SER A 122 -9.11 14.72 12.92
N ALA A 123 -9.49 15.63 12.01
CA ALA A 123 -9.51 15.44 10.56
C ALA A 123 -8.22 15.92 9.86
N LYS A 124 -7.27 16.49 10.61
CA LYS A 124 -5.99 17.00 10.07
C LYS A 124 -4.89 15.95 10.19
N ASN A 125 -4.02 15.87 9.18
CA ASN A 125 -2.79 15.06 9.18
C ASN A 125 -3.04 13.57 9.44
N HIS A 126 -3.94 12.99 8.65
CA HIS A 126 -4.16 11.55 8.60
C HIS A 126 -3.01 10.87 7.86
N THR A 127 -2.54 9.76 8.42
CA THR A 127 -1.52 8.93 7.80
C THR A 127 -2.18 7.70 7.23
N TYR A 128 -2.00 7.51 5.92
CA TYR A 128 -2.48 6.35 5.19
C TYR A 128 -1.30 5.45 4.88
N ASP A 129 -1.34 4.23 5.39
CA ASP A 129 -0.32 3.21 5.16
C ASP A 129 -0.79 2.26 4.07
N PHE A 130 0.09 1.94 3.14
CA PHE A 130 -0.01 0.75 2.28
C PHE A 130 0.96 -0.30 2.78
N VAL A 131 0.43 -1.48 3.12
CA VAL A 131 1.20 -2.58 3.69
C VAL A 131 1.14 -3.79 2.77
N LEU A 132 2.30 -4.23 2.30
CA LEU A 132 2.47 -5.45 1.52
C LEU A 132 2.69 -6.65 2.46
N VAL A 133 1.87 -7.68 2.31
CA VAL A 133 1.94 -8.91 3.11
C VAL A 133 1.87 -10.16 2.23
N PRO A 134 2.55 -11.26 2.61
CA PRO A 134 2.38 -12.53 1.94
C PRO A 134 1.09 -13.21 2.40
N GLN A 135 0.45 -13.93 1.50
CA GLN A 135 -0.71 -14.77 1.77
C GLN A 135 -0.31 -16.24 1.73
N ARG A 136 -0.90 -17.01 2.65
CA ARG A 136 -0.80 -18.48 2.61
C ARG A 136 -1.86 -19.09 1.69
N ASN A 137 -3.06 -18.52 1.70
CA ASN A 137 -4.21 -19.00 0.94
C ASN A 137 -4.87 -17.84 0.17
N PRO A 138 -5.61 -18.14 -0.91
CA PRO A 138 -6.47 -17.14 -1.53
C PRO A 138 -7.50 -16.58 -0.54
N LEU A 139 -7.70 -15.27 -0.55
CA LEU A 139 -8.74 -14.59 0.23
C LEU A 139 -9.97 -14.35 -0.65
N VAL A 140 -11.15 -14.71 -0.15
CA VAL A 140 -12.42 -14.59 -0.91
C VAL A 140 -13.54 -13.94 -0.11
N LYS A 141 -13.41 -13.84 1.22
CA LYS A 141 -14.45 -13.28 2.09
C LYS A 141 -14.15 -11.81 2.40
N PRO A 142 -15.00 -10.85 2.01
CA PRO A 142 -14.90 -9.46 2.47
C PRO A 142 -14.93 -9.36 3.99
N MET A 143 -14.48 -8.22 4.50
CA MET A 143 -14.44 -7.88 5.91
C MET A 143 -15.84 -7.61 6.45
N ASP A 144 -16.10 -8.06 7.68
CA ASP A 144 -17.38 -7.77 8.34
C ASP A 144 -17.48 -6.28 8.76
N SER A 145 -16.34 -5.64 9.04
CA SER A 145 -16.21 -4.21 9.33
C SER A 145 -14.85 -3.69 8.85
N ARG A 146 -14.84 -2.47 8.29
CA ARG A 146 -13.60 -1.77 7.90
C ARG A 146 -12.92 -1.05 9.04
N ILE A 147 -13.63 -0.75 10.12
CA ILE A 147 -13.04 -0.26 11.37
C ILE A 147 -12.51 -1.46 12.13
N VAL A 148 -11.21 -1.45 12.42
CA VAL A 148 -10.51 -2.60 13.03
C VAL A 148 -9.80 -2.19 14.32
N LEU A 149 -9.51 -3.19 15.17
CA LEU A 149 -8.77 -2.97 16.41
C LEU A 149 -7.33 -2.50 16.15
N SER A 150 -6.66 -3.15 15.22
CA SER A 150 -5.35 -2.76 14.71
C SER A 150 -5.13 -3.32 13.31
N LEU A 151 -4.25 -2.70 12.52
CA LEU A 151 -3.90 -3.21 11.20
C LEU A 151 -3.22 -4.59 11.27
N ALA A 152 -2.39 -4.81 12.29
CA ALA A 152 -1.72 -6.10 12.50
C ALA A 152 -2.71 -7.22 12.83
N ASP A 153 -3.73 -6.95 13.65
CA ASP A 153 -4.72 -7.96 14.02
C ASP A 153 -5.58 -8.39 12.85
N ILE A 154 -6.04 -7.45 12.02
CA ILE A 154 -6.87 -7.81 10.87
C ILE A 154 -6.08 -8.59 9.81
N ILE A 155 -4.82 -8.22 9.55
CA ILE A 155 -3.91 -8.97 8.66
C ILE A 155 -3.75 -10.40 9.17
N ARG A 156 -3.57 -10.57 10.49
CA ARG A 156 -3.45 -11.89 11.13
C ARG A 156 -4.74 -12.69 11.07
N GLN A 157 -5.91 -12.05 11.24
CA GLN A 157 -7.23 -12.69 11.14
C GLN A 157 -7.46 -13.30 9.76
N TYR A 158 -6.94 -12.66 8.71
CA TYR A 158 -6.95 -13.16 7.33
C TYR A 158 -5.82 -14.15 7.02
N HIS A 159 -5.07 -14.59 8.03
CA HIS A 159 -3.96 -15.54 7.90
C HIS A 159 -2.86 -15.11 6.92
N CYS A 160 -2.70 -13.80 6.73
CA CYS A 160 -1.53 -13.23 6.06
C CYS A 160 -0.30 -13.36 6.98
N GLY A 161 0.89 -13.39 6.36
CA GLY A 161 2.14 -13.34 7.09
C GLY A 161 2.51 -11.91 7.53
N SER A 162 3.69 -11.78 8.12
CA SER A 162 4.19 -10.48 8.58
C SER A 162 4.36 -9.47 7.43
N PRO A 163 4.17 -8.16 7.69
CA PRO A 163 4.48 -7.09 6.75
C PRO A 163 5.88 -7.22 6.15
N LEU A 164 5.96 -7.13 4.83
CA LEU A 164 7.23 -7.12 4.08
C LEU A 164 7.70 -5.69 3.84
N GLN A 165 6.75 -4.79 3.58
CA GLN A 165 7.02 -3.38 3.38
C GLN A 165 5.79 -2.55 3.70
N THR A 166 6.04 -1.34 4.19
CA THR A 166 5.05 -0.29 4.36
C THR A 166 5.52 0.97 3.66
N VAL A 167 4.63 1.59 2.90
CA VAL A 167 4.81 2.97 2.40
C VAL A 167 3.62 3.81 2.86
N SER A 168 3.89 5.04 3.27
CA SER A 168 2.87 5.89 3.88
C SER A 168 2.82 7.26 3.22
N PHE A 169 1.64 7.86 3.17
CA PHE A 169 1.50 9.30 2.90
C PHE A 169 0.63 9.96 3.95
N THR A 170 0.70 11.28 4.00
CA THR A 170 -0.18 12.11 4.83
C THR A 170 -1.10 12.95 3.96
N THR A 171 -2.32 13.19 4.44
CA THR A 171 -3.25 14.15 3.82
C THR A 171 -4.10 14.85 4.88
N SER A 172 -4.77 15.92 4.48
CA SER A 172 -5.74 16.64 5.31
C SER A 172 -7.14 16.35 4.79
N LEU A 173 -8.07 15.96 5.67
CA LEU A 173 -9.47 15.71 5.31
C LEU A 173 -10.31 17.00 5.29
N HIS A 174 -9.67 18.14 5.55
CA HIS A 174 -10.19 19.51 5.43
C HIS A 174 -9.39 20.31 4.41
#